data_AF-A0A7C3PJ89-F1
#
_entry.id   AF-A0A7C3PJ89-F1
#
_cell.length_a   1.000
_cell.length_b   1.000
_cell.length_c   1.000
_cell.angle_alpha   90.00
_cell.angle_beta   90.00
_cell.angle_gamma   90.00
#
_symmetry.space_group_name_H-M   'P 1'
#
loop_
_entity.id
_entity.type
_entity.pdbx_description
1 polymer ?
#
loop_
_entity_poly.entity_id
_entity_poly.type
_entity_poly.pdbx_seq_one_letter_code
_entity_poly.pdbx_strand_id
1 'polypeptide(L)'
;MSFDMYSGNLHDAIHPHEEYLLAIAANAPKKYPELTALRDRFYDDPRISVEQCDALLHELIDLLSDHVNKNDIISVNLISRLLSFFSLARRSDRAIVCKSD
;
A
#
# COMPACT_ATOMS: atom_id res chain seq x y z
N MET A 1 1.81 -16.44 0.22
CA MET A 1 2.02 -15.80 1.52
C MET A 1 1.39 -14.43 1.44
N SER A 2 0.44 -14.10 2.31
CA SER A 2 -0.17 -12.77 2.32
C SER A 2 0.65 -11.81 3.17
N PHE A 3 0.57 -10.53 2.84
CA PHE A 3 1.10 -9.44 3.65
C PHE A 3 -0.04 -8.78 4.39
N ASP A 4 -0.18 -9.14 5.65
CA ASP A 4 -1.23 -8.69 6.53
C ASP A 4 -0.83 -7.37 7.22
N MET A 5 -1.73 -6.40 7.22
CA MET A 5 -1.54 -5.06 7.77
C MET A 5 -2.55 -4.79 8.87
N TYR A 6 -2.09 -4.32 10.03
CA TYR A 6 -2.93 -4.06 11.19
C TYR A 6 -2.74 -2.64 11.72
N SER A 7 -3.84 -1.94 11.99
CA SER A 7 -3.83 -0.65 12.70
C SER A 7 -5.00 -0.56 13.68
N GLY A 8 -4.72 -0.84 14.97
CA GLY A 8 -5.76 -0.96 15.98
C GLY A 8 -6.72 -2.11 15.67
N ASN A 9 -7.98 -1.78 15.38
CA ASN A 9 -9.01 -2.76 14.99
C ASN A 9 -9.15 -2.91 13.46
N LEU A 10 -8.37 -2.15 12.69
CA LEU A 10 -8.34 -2.26 11.24
C LEU A 10 -7.39 -3.38 10.85
N HIS A 11 -7.82 -4.17 9.88
CA HIS A 11 -7.03 -5.21 9.24
C HIS A 11 -7.30 -5.18 7.75
N ASP A 12 -6.23 -5.32 6.97
CA ASP A 12 -6.30 -5.55 5.54
C ASP A 12 -5.08 -6.37 5.10
N ALA A 13 -5.11 -6.93 3.88
CA ALA A 13 -4.00 -7.73 3.37
C ALA A 13 -3.72 -7.43 1.90
N ILE A 14 -2.45 -7.62 1.52
CA ILE A 14 -2.04 -7.77 0.12
C ILE A 14 -1.84 -9.26 -0.13
N HIS A 15 -2.71 -9.84 -0.94
CA HIS A 15 -2.65 -11.25 -1.32
C HIS A 15 -1.57 -11.47 -2.40
N PRO A 16 -1.10 -12.72 -2.60
CA PRO A 16 -0.07 -13.02 -3.60
C PRO A 16 -0.39 -12.53 -5.02
N HIS A 17 -1.67 -12.58 -5.40
CA HIS A 17 -2.13 -12.12 -6.70
C HIS A 17 -2.27 -10.59 -6.81
N GLU A 18 -2.00 -9.86 -5.72
CA GLU A 18 -2.08 -8.39 -5.62
C GLU A 18 -0.69 -7.77 -5.46
N GLU A 19 0.33 -8.56 -5.12
CA GLU A 19 1.74 -8.12 -5.02
C GLU A 19 2.26 -7.43 -6.29
N TYR A 20 1.67 -7.75 -7.45
CA TYR A 20 2.02 -7.11 -8.73
C TYR A 20 1.87 -5.58 -8.68
N LEU A 21 0.98 -5.03 -7.85
CA LEU A 21 0.83 -3.58 -7.70
C LEU A 21 2.13 -2.94 -7.19
N LEU A 22 2.79 -3.58 -6.23
CA LEU A 22 4.07 -3.12 -5.69
C LEU A 22 5.19 -3.26 -6.74
N ALA A 23 5.11 -4.27 -7.62
CA ALA A 23 6.02 -4.39 -8.75
C ALA A 23 5.82 -3.28 -9.79
N ILE A 24 4.57 -2.85 -10.04
CA ILE A 24 4.27 -1.70 -10.91
C ILE A 24 4.90 -0.42 -10.34
N ALA A 25 4.69 -0.15 -9.04
CA ALA A 25 5.25 1.02 -8.38
C ALA A 25 6.79 1.05 -8.45
N ALA A 26 7.42 -0.10 -8.26
CA ALA A 26 8.88 -0.21 -8.30
C ALA A 26 9.51 -0.05 -9.69
N ASN A 27 8.73 -0.02 -10.76
CA ASN A 27 9.24 0.38 -12.09
C ASN A 27 9.47 1.89 -12.20
N ALA A 28 8.95 2.68 -11.26
CA ALA A 28 9.15 4.13 -11.18
C ALA A 28 9.54 4.55 -9.75
N PRO A 29 10.70 4.08 -9.23
CA PRO A 29 11.07 4.26 -7.82
C PRO A 29 11.33 5.73 -7.44
N LYS A 30 11.58 6.61 -8.42
CA LYS A 30 11.66 8.06 -8.21
C LYS A 30 10.30 8.72 -8.01
N LYS A 31 9.24 8.11 -8.56
CA LYS A 31 7.84 8.58 -8.45
C LYS A 31 7.15 7.94 -7.23
N TYR A 32 7.49 6.69 -6.92
CA TYR A 32 6.89 5.90 -5.85
C TYR A 32 7.94 5.35 -4.87
N PRO A 33 8.71 6.21 -4.19
CA PRO A 33 9.78 5.77 -3.29
C PRO A 33 9.27 4.94 -2.09
N GLU A 34 8.16 5.30 -1.46
CA GLU A 34 7.64 4.57 -0.29
C GLU A 34 7.00 3.24 -0.67
N LEU A 35 6.25 3.17 -1.77
CA LEU A 35 5.74 1.89 -2.29
C LEU A 35 6.88 0.95 -2.70
N THR A 36 7.97 1.51 -3.26
CA THR A 36 9.18 0.73 -3.57
C THR A 36 9.84 0.23 -2.28
N ALA A 37 10.00 1.11 -1.28
CA ALA A 37 10.58 0.74 0.01
C ALA A 37 9.73 -0.25 0.80
N LEU A 38 8.40 -0.22 0.63
CA LEU A 38 7.47 -1.19 1.19
C LEU A 38 7.65 -2.55 0.52
N ARG A 39 7.77 -2.58 -0.81
CA ARG A 39 8.08 -3.80 -1.58
C ARG A 39 9.39 -4.44 -1.12
N ASP A 40 10.44 -3.63 -0.99
CA ASP A 40 11.78 -4.13 -0.64
C ASP A 40 11.83 -4.73 0.76
N ARG A 41 10.94 -4.27 1.65
CA ARG A 41 10.79 -4.79 3.02
C ARG A 41 9.58 -5.71 3.16
N PHE A 42 8.93 -6.11 2.06
CA PHE A 42 7.65 -6.80 2.11
C PHE A 42 7.71 -8.09 2.92
N TYR A 43 8.84 -8.81 2.87
CA TYR A 43 9.02 -10.06 3.62
C TYR A 43 9.69 -9.89 4.99
N ASP A 44 9.94 -8.64 5.42
CA ASP A 44 10.66 -8.30 6.65
C ASP A 44 9.75 -7.69 7.75
N ASP A 45 8.44 -7.94 7.69
CA ASP A 45 7.44 -7.47 8.66
C ASP A 45 7.59 -5.96 9.02
N PRO A 46 7.56 -5.04 8.03
CA PRO A 46 7.90 -3.66 8.25
C PRO A 46 6.84 -2.98 9.13
N ARG A 47 7.30 -2.10 10.01
CA ARG A 47 6.42 -1.16 10.71
C ARG A 47 6.33 0.13 9.92
N ILE A 48 5.11 0.52 9.54
CA ILE A 48 4.85 1.75 8.80
C ILE A 48 4.50 2.85 9.80
N SER A 49 5.30 3.91 9.83
CA SER A 49 5.02 5.07 10.68
C SER A 49 3.82 5.87 10.16
N VAL A 50 3.33 6.80 10.97
CA VAL A 50 2.22 7.67 10.59
C VAL A 50 2.62 8.58 9.41
N GLU A 51 3.86 9.04 9.37
CA GLU A 51 4.43 9.85 8.30
C GLU A 51 4.57 9.03 7.01
N GLN A 52 5.06 7.79 7.12
CA GLN A 52 5.14 6.87 5.97
C GLN A 52 3.75 6.53 5.43
N CYS A 53 2.76 6.37 6.31
CA CYS A 53 1.37 6.15 5.91
C CYS A 53 0.82 7.33 5.08
N ASP A 54 1.18 8.57 5.43
CA ASP A 54 0.77 9.77 4.70
C ASP A 54 1.43 9.85 3.32
N ALA A 55 2.72 9.52 3.23
CA ALA A 55 3.43 9.46 1.96
C ALA A 55 2.89 8.34 1.05
N LEU A 56 2.63 7.15 1.60
CA LEU A 56 2.00 6.03 0.88
C LEU A 56 0.61 6.41 0.33
N LEU A 57 -0.19 7.18 1.06
CA LEU A 57 -1.48 7.67 0.58
C LEU A 57 -1.33 8.52 -0.69
N HIS A 58 -0.41 9.48 -0.69
CA HIS A 58 -0.17 10.33 -1.85
C HIS A 58 0.32 9.52 -3.06
N GLU A 59 1.25 8.58 -2.84
CA GLU A 59 1.74 7.69 -3.91
C GLU A 59 0.63 6.80 -4.48
N LEU A 60 -0.27 6.28 -3.62
CA LEU A 60 -1.42 5.50 -4.06
C LEU A 60 -2.46 6.34 -4.84
N ILE A 61 -2.65 7.62 -4.49
CA ILE A 61 -3.51 8.55 -5.25
C ILE A 61 -2.93 8.79 -6.66
N ASP A 62 -1.62 9.01 -6.75
CA ASP A 62 -0.92 9.17 -8.02
C ASP A 62 -0.98 7.89 -8.86
N LEU A 63 -0.79 6.73 -8.22
CA LEU A 63 -0.90 5.42 -8.87
C LEU A 63 -2.33 5.17 -9.36
N LEU A 64 -3.36 5.53 -8.58
CA LEU A 64 -4.77 5.44 -8.98
C LEU A 64 -5.01 6.27 -10.24
N SER A 65 -4.55 7.52 -10.25
CA SER A 65 -4.71 8.44 -11.37
C SER A 65 -4.08 7.91 -12.67
N ASP A 66 -2.94 7.22 -12.56
CA ASP A 66 -2.27 6.58 -13.69
C ASP A 66 -3.04 5.36 -14.25
N HIS A 67 -3.87 4.70 -13.45
CA HIS A 67 -4.58 3.47 -13.82
C HIS A 67 -6.05 3.70 -14.19
N VAL A 68 -6.70 4.73 -13.64
CA VAL A 68 -8.08 5.13 -14.02
C VAL A 68 -8.16 5.39 -15.54
N ASN A 69 -7.16 6.04 -16.11
CA ASN A 69 -7.10 6.32 -17.55
C ASN A 69 -6.85 5.09 -18.43
N LYS A 70 -6.43 3.97 -17.84
CA LYS A 70 -6.08 2.72 -18.54
C LYS A 70 -7.20 1.68 -18.52
N ASN A 71 -8.34 1.98 -17.90
CA ASN A 71 -9.46 1.03 -17.67
C ASN A 71 -9.05 -0.27 -16.95
N ASP A 72 -8.02 -0.23 -16.12
CA ASP A 72 -7.59 -1.37 -15.31
C ASP A 72 -8.41 -1.42 -14.01
N ILE A 73 -9.62 -2.00 -14.10
CA ILE A 73 -10.58 -2.07 -12.99
C ILE A 73 -10.03 -2.84 -11.79
N ILE A 74 -9.22 -3.88 -12.02
CA ILE A 74 -8.66 -4.71 -10.95
C ILE A 74 -7.69 -3.86 -10.11
N SER A 75 -6.74 -3.19 -10.77
CA SER A 75 -5.79 -2.31 -10.08
C SER A 75 -6.49 -1.12 -9.43
N VAL A 76 -7.49 -0.52 -10.08
CA VAL A 76 -8.27 0.58 -9.50
C VAL A 76 -8.98 0.16 -8.21
N ASN A 77 -9.59 -1.03 -8.17
CA ASN A 77 -10.26 -1.55 -6.99
C ASN A 77 -9.27 -1.85 -5.85
N LEU A 78 -8.14 -2.49 -6.19
CA LEU A 78 -7.07 -2.78 -5.23
C LEU A 78 -6.50 -1.49 -4.62
N ILE A 79 -6.14 -0.51 -5.45
CA ILE A 79 -5.61 0.77 -4.99
C ILE A 79 -6.64 1.50 -4.12
N SER A 80 -7.93 1.49 -4.50
CA SER A 80 -9.00 2.13 -3.72
C SER A 80 -9.19 1.47 -2.35
N ARG A 81 -9.07 0.14 -2.27
CA ARG A 81 -9.11 -0.62 -1.01
C ARG A 81 -7.95 -0.21 -0.11
N LEU A 82 -6.72 -0.23 -0.63
CA LEU A 82 -5.52 0.18 0.12
C LEU A 82 -5.60 1.63 0.57
N LEU A 83 -6.04 2.55 -0.29
CA LEU A 83 -6.27 3.96 0.06
C LEU A 83 -7.24 4.10 1.23
N SER A 84 -8.33 3.33 1.23
CA SER A 84 -9.31 3.36 2.32
C SER A 84 -8.68 2.89 3.63
N PHE A 85 -7.91 1.81 3.60
CA PHE A 85 -7.20 1.30 4.77
C PHE A 85 -6.19 2.32 5.32
N PHE A 86 -5.28 2.82 4.49
CA PHE A 86 -4.27 3.79 4.91
C PHE A 86 -4.90 5.11 5.39
N SER A 87 -6.01 5.56 4.79
CA SER A 87 -6.71 6.78 5.21
C SER A 87 -7.30 6.61 6.62
N LEU A 88 -7.92 5.46 6.89
CA LEU A 88 -8.46 5.16 8.22
C LEU A 88 -7.35 4.97 9.26
N ALA A 89 -6.27 4.26 8.90
CA ALA A 89 -5.11 4.09 9.76
C ALA A 89 -4.48 5.45 10.12
N ARG A 90 -4.28 6.33 9.13
CA ARG A 90 -3.73 7.68 9.31
C ARG A 90 -4.58 8.54 10.25
N ARG A 91 -5.90 8.48 10.11
CA ARG A 91 -6.86 9.21 10.98
C ARG A 91 -6.84 8.73 12.42
N SER A 92 -6.46 7.48 12.65
CA SER A 92 -6.36 6.91 14.00
C SER A 92 -5.03 7.23 14.70
N ASP A 93 -4.09 7.89 14.00
CA ASP A 93 -2.76 8.28 14.47
C ASP A 93 -1.94 7.10 15.07
N ARG A 94 -2.13 5.92 14.47
CA ARG A 94 -1.46 4.68 14.89
C ARG A 94 -0.57 4.16 13.77
N ALA A 95 0.61 3.68 14.16
CA ALA A 95 1.49 2.95 13.25
C ALA A 95 0.81 1.66 12.75
N ILE A 96 1.11 1.27 11.52
CA ILE A 96 0.64 0.01 10.94
C ILE A 96 1.71 -1.04 11.18
N VAL A 97 1.30 -2.18 11.74
CA VAL A 97 2.13 -3.35 11.92
C VAL A 97 1.86 -4.29 10.76
N CYS A 98 2.90 -4.67 10.02
CA CYS A 98 2.78 -5.62 8.94
C CYS A 98 3.31 -6.98 9.37
N LYS A 99 2.72 -8.04 8.82
CA LYS A 99 3.15 -9.41 9.03
C LYS A 99 3.01 -10.18 7.73
N SER A 100 4.10 -10.81 7.32
CA SER A 100 4.16 -11.70 6.16
C SER A 100 4.10 -13.13 6.65
N ASP A 101 3.13 -13.89 6.13
CA ASP A 101 3.05 -15.35 6.35
C ASP A 101 4.08 -16.10 5.50
#